data_AF-A0A3M7LZ49-F1
#
_entry.id   AF-A0A3M7LZ49-F1
#
_cell.length_a   1.000
_cell.length_b   1.000
_cell.length_c   1.000
_cell.angle_alpha   90.00
_cell.angle_beta   90.00
_cell.angle_gamma   90.00
#
_symmetry.space_group_name_H-M   'P 1'
#
loop_
_entity.id
_entity.type
_entity.pdbx_description
1 polymer ?
#
loop_
_entity_poly.entity_id
_entity_poly.type
_entity_poly.pdbx_seq_one_letter_code
_entity_poly.pdbx_strand_id
1 'polypeptide(L)'
;MAHTTFPSALPIPQDDGACSHLTGARVPSLPLFATSGDQLDVSIFSDLTIVFCYPRTGAPGETITDNWKSILGARGCTPQACSFRDLMNDLHELGIRRVFGLSTRSTAYHKEAKDRLHLPYGLLSDENLEFVNALKLPTF
;
A
#
# COMPACT_ATOMS: atom_id res chain seq x y z
N MET A 1 11.85 0.55 16.20
CA MET A 1 11.57 -0.82 15.69
C MET A 1 10.09 -1.10 15.90
N ALA A 2 9.33 -1.43 14.86
CA ALA A 2 7.94 -1.82 15.02
C ALA A 2 7.90 -3.20 15.68
N HIS A 3 7.62 -3.26 16.98
CA HIS A 3 7.36 -4.50 17.71
C HIS A 3 6.08 -5.13 17.16
N THR A 4 6.21 -5.96 16.14
CA THR A 4 5.08 -6.66 15.54
C THR A 4 5.23 -8.14 15.86
N THR A 5 4.69 -8.55 17.00
CA THR A 5 4.53 -9.97 17.32
C THR A 5 3.45 -10.52 16.39
N PHE A 6 3.85 -11.35 15.43
CA PHE A 6 2.92 -12.08 14.57
C PHE A 6 2.63 -13.45 15.18
N PRO A 7 1.40 -13.98 15.04
CA PRO A 7 1.15 -15.39 15.26
C PRO A 7 2.05 -16.20 14.32
N SER A 8 2.80 -17.17 14.86
CA SER A 8 3.72 -18.02 14.10
C SER A 8 3.04 -18.99 13.12
N ALA A 9 1.71 -19.04 13.12
CA ALA A 9 0.91 -20.01 12.38
C ALA A 9 -0.20 -19.36 11.52
N LEU A 10 0.09 -18.22 10.88
CA LEU A 10 -0.82 -17.70 9.86
C LEU A 10 -0.83 -18.66 8.65
N PRO A 11 -2.01 -19.01 8.08
CA PRO A 11 -2.06 -19.79 6.86
C PRO A 11 -1.41 -19.01 5.72
N ILE A 12 -0.77 -19.73 4.80
CA ILE A 12 -0.25 -19.16 3.57
C ILE A 12 -1.45 -18.63 2.76
N PRO A 13 -1.45 -17.36 2.33
CA PRO A 13 -2.50 -16.84 1.46
C PRO A 13 -2.61 -17.69 0.19
N GLN A 14 -3.84 -18.08 -0.16
CA GLN A 14 -4.13 -18.73 -1.44
C GLN A 14 -4.49 -17.65 -2.45
N ASP A 15 -3.94 -17.74 -3.65
CA ASP A 15 -4.31 -16.86 -4.76
C ASP A 15 -5.73 -17.20 -5.21
N ASP A 16 -6.64 -16.23 -5.10
CA ASP A 16 -8.05 -16.35 -5.47
C ASP A 16 -8.32 -15.95 -6.94
N GLY A 17 -7.30 -15.46 -7.65
CA GLY A 17 -7.40 -15.01 -9.04
C GLY A 17 -8.17 -13.70 -9.23
N ALA A 18 -8.57 -13.01 -8.17
CA ALA A 18 -9.39 -11.79 -8.27
C ALA A 18 -8.67 -10.64 -9.01
N CYS A 19 -7.35 -10.71 -9.11
CA CYS A 19 -6.50 -9.74 -9.81
C CYS A 19 -5.90 -10.26 -11.13
N SER A 20 -6.27 -11.46 -11.61
CA SER A 20 -5.66 -12.04 -12.82
C SER A 20 -5.84 -11.17 -14.07
N HIS A 21 -6.91 -10.37 -14.13
CA HIS A 21 -7.18 -9.44 -15.23
C HIS A 21 -6.22 -8.26 -15.31
N LEU A 22 -5.43 -8.00 -14.26
CA LEU A 22 -4.48 -6.87 -14.23
C LEU A 22 -3.22 -7.15 -15.05
N THR A 23 -2.88 -8.42 -15.29
CA THR A 23 -1.72 -8.76 -16.11
C THR A 23 -1.95 -8.32 -17.56
N GLY A 24 -1.10 -7.43 -18.06
CA GLY A 24 -1.23 -6.84 -19.40
C GLY A 24 -2.24 -5.68 -19.49
N ALA A 25 -2.95 -5.36 -18.40
CA ALA A 25 -3.79 -4.17 -18.34
C ALA A 25 -2.93 -2.90 -18.35
N ARG A 26 -3.49 -1.81 -18.87
CA ARG A 26 -2.90 -0.47 -18.76
C ARG A 26 -3.36 0.19 -17.48
N VAL A 27 -2.43 0.81 -16.75
CA VAL A 27 -2.76 1.68 -15.63
C VAL A 27 -3.53 2.90 -16.16
N PRO A 28 -4.71 3.23 -15.60
CA PRO A 28 -5.49 4.38 -16.04
C PRO A 28 -4.77 5.69 -15.70
N SER A 29 -4.93 6.70 -16.57
CA SER A 29 -4.47 8.06 -16.27
C SER A 29 -5.40 8.70 -15.26
N LEU A 30 -4.97 8.69 -14.00
CA LEU A 30 -5.71 9.16 -12.84
C LEU A 30 -4.72 9.83 -11.86
N PRO A 31 -4.72 11.16 -11.78
CA PRO A 31 -3.93 11.88 -10.79
C PRO A 31 -4.45 11.61 -9.37
N LEU A 32 -3.60 11.07 -8.50
CA LEU A 32 -3.91 10.79 -7.08
C LEU A 32 -3.13 11.73 -6.17
N PHE A 33 -3.74 12.20 -5.09
CA PHE A 33 -3.04 13.01 -4.10
C PHE A 33 -1.95 12.19 -3.41
N ALA A 34 -0.74 12.75 -3.35
CA ALA A 34 0.42 12.11 -2.76
C ALA A 34 0.86 12.81 -1.47
N THR A 35 1.63 12.09 -0.64
CA THR A 35 2.26 12.66 0.56
C THR A 35 3.26 13.78 0.27
N SER A 36 3.73 13.94 -0.97
CA SER A 36 4.58 15.06 -1.39
C SER A 36 3.85 16.40 -1.33
N GLY A 37 2.51 16.40 -1.36
CA GLY A 37 1.68 17.61 -1.42
C GLY A 37 1.02 17.83 -2.78
N ASP A 38 1.52 17.17 -3.84
CA ASP A 38 1.00 17.28 -5.20
C ASP A 38 0.17 16.05 -5.59
N GLN A 39 -0.49 16.14 -6.74
CA GLN A 39 -1.08 14.97 -7.40
C GLN A 39 -0.05 14.28 -8.30
N LEU A 40 -0.09 12.95 -8.33
CA LEU A 40 0.76 12.12 -9.18
C LEU A 40 -0.10 11.19 -10.01
N ASP A 41 0.15 11.16 -11.31
CA ASP A 41 -0.40 10.15 -12.21
C ASP A 41 0.62 9.00 -12.35
N VAL A 42 0.21 7.77 -12.05
CA VAL A 42 1.10 6.61 -12.15
C VAL A 42 1.28 6.17 -13.61
N SER A 43 0.30 6.44 -14.47
CA SER A 43 0.30 5.99 -15.87
C SER A 43 1.37 6.64 -16.75
N ILE A 44 1.91 7.79 -16.31
CA ILE A 44 2.92 8.54 -17.07
C ILE A 44 4.34 8.01 -16.86
N PHE A 45 4.56 7.12 -15.89
CA PHE A 45 5.88 6.58 -15.61
C PHE A 45 6.25 5.49 -16.63
N SER A 46 7.42 5.64 -17.24
CA SER A 46 7.96 4.69 -18.24
C SER A 46 8.94 3.67 -17.64
N ASP A 47 9.33 3.84 -16.39
CA ASP A 47 10.23 2.95 -15.67
C ASP A 47 9.48 1.99 -14.73
N LEU A 48 10.20 0.95 -14.27
CA LEU A 48 9.62 -0.09 -13.44
C LEU A 48 9.21 0.49 -12.07
N THR A 49 7.91 0.50 -11.81
CA THR A 49 7.29 1.11 -10.64
C THR A 49 6.47 0.06 -9.88
N ILE A 50 6.61 0.03 -8.55
CA ILE A 50 5.76 -0.75 -7.65
C ILE A 50 4.69 0.16 -7.05
N VAL A 51 3.43 -0.23 -7.16
CA VAL A 51 2.33 0.32 -6.38
C VAL A 51 1.70 -0.82 -5.57
N PHE A 52 1.87 -0.81 -4.26
CA PHE A 52 1.26 -1.82 -3.39
C PHE A 52 0.00 -1.27 -2.74
N CYS A 53 -1.12 -1.97 -2.94
CA CYS A 53 -2.42 -1.57 -2.40
C CYS A 53 -2.63 -2.22 -1.03
N TYR A 54 -3.12 -1.45 -0.06
CA TYR A 54 -3.39 -1.94 1.29
C TYR A 54 -4.60 -1.22 1.91
N PRO A 55 -5.34 -1.83 2.86
CA PRO A 55 -6.54 -1.22 3.43
C PRO A 55 -6.27 -0.11 4.46
N ARG A 56 -5.26 -0.26 5.33
CA ARG A 56 -4.93 0.72 6.38
C ARG A 56 -3.63 0.43 7.13
N THR A 57 -2.91 1.46 7.53
CA THR A 57 -1.70 1.42 8.37
C THR A 57 -2.02 2.01 9.74
N GLY A 58 -2.37 1.15 10.72
CA GLY A 58 -2.92 1.57 12.03
C GLY A 58 -2.37 2.88 12.61
N ALA A 59 -3.26 3.71 13.17
CA ALA A 59 -2.93 5.05 13.65
C ALA A 59 -2.44 5.05 15.11
N PRO A 60 -1.66 6.06 15.54
CA PRO A 60 -1.27 6.23 16.93
C PRO A 60 -2.49 6.30 17.87
N GLY A 61 -2.39 5.64 19.03
CA GLY A 61 -3.45 5.67 20.05
C GLY A 61 -4.72 4.91 19.69
N GLU A 62 -4.76 4.24 18.53
CA GLU A 62 -5.94 3.51 18.09
C GLU A 62 -6.07 2.16 18.81
N THR A 63 -7.27 1.89 19.33
CA THR A 63 -7.60 0.57 19.86
C THR A 63 -8.03 -0.33 18.71
N ILE A 64 -7.22 -1.35 18.42
CA ILE A 64 -7.58 -2.39 17.44
C ILE A 64 -8.71 -3.22 18.04
N THR A 65 -9.87 -3.23 17.36
CA THR A 65 -11.04 -4.02 17.76
C THR A 65 -10.74 -5.51 17.69
N ASP A 66 -11.41 -6.32 18.51
CA ASP A 66 -11.22 -7.78 18.49
C ASP A 66 -11.65 -8.39 17.15
N ASN A 67 -12.65 -7.80 16.48
CA ASN A 67 -13.03 -8.18 15.12
C ASN A 67 -11.91 -7.94 14.11
N TRP A 68 -11.10 -6.89 14.26
CA TRP A 68 -9.95 -6.69 13.37
C TRP A 68 -8.80 -7.66 13.71
N LYS A 69 -8.64 -8.02 14.99
CA LYS A 69 -7.63 -9.01 15.42
C LYS A 69 -7.94 -10.42 14.92
N SER A 70 -9.22 -10.77 14.74
CA SER A 70 -9.62 -12.09 14.26
C SER A 70 -9.41 -12.28 12.76
N ILE A 71 -9.32 -11.20 11.98
CA ILE A 71 -9.03 -11.28 10.54
C ILE A 71 -7.55 -11.64 10.36
N LEU A 72 -7.31 -12.82 9.82
CA LEU A 72 -5.96 -13.31 9.52
C LEU A 72 -5.27 -12.36 8.52
N GLY A 73 -4.05 -11.92 8.85
CA GLY A 73 -3.27 -11.00 8.02
C GLY A 73 -3.65 -9.51 8.14
N ALA A 74 -4.72 -9.14 8.84
CA ALA A 74 -5.19 -7.74 8.92
C ALA A 74 -4.22 -6.76 9.60
N ARG A 75 -3.19 -7.26 10.28
CA ARG A 75 -2.10 -6.46 10.88
C ARG A 75 -0.86 -6.36 9.98
N GLY A 76 -0.94 -6.84 8.73
CA GLY A 76 0.19 -6.92 7.80
C GLY A 76 0.57 -5.62 7.10
N CYS A 77 -0.32 -4.63 7.00
CA CYS A 77 -0.07 -3.43 6.18
C CYS A 77 1.11 -2.58 6.65
N THR A 78 1.21 -2.31 7.96
CA THR A 78 2.34 -1.55 8.52
C THR A 78 3.68 -2.30 8.38
N PRO A 79 3.74 -3.60 8.69
CA PRO A 79 4.90 -4.43 8.38
C PRO A 79 5.29 -4.43 6.90
N GLN A 80 4.33 -4.61 5.99
CA GLN A 80 4.59 -4.60 4.55
C GLN A 80 5.20 -3.27 4.09
N ALA A 81 4.65 -2.14 4.55
CA ALA A 81 5.23 -0.82 4.28
C ALA A 81 6.66 -0.68 4.84
N CYS A 82 6.89 -1.15 6.07
CA CYS A 82 8.26 -1.17 6.63
C CYS A 82 9.20 -2.06 5.81
N SER A 83 8.76 -3.23 5.33
CA SER A 83 9.59 -4.11 4.51
C SER A 83 9.98 -3.47 3.19
N PHE A 84 9.08 -2.75 2.51
CA PHE A 84 9.45 -1.98 1.32
C PHE A 84 10.49 -0.90 1.63
N ARG A 85 10.36 -0.18 2.75
CA ARG A 85 11.37 0.80 3.20
C ARG A 85 12.72 0.11 3.38
N ASP A 86 12.73 -1.00 4.11
CA ASP A 86 13.95 -1.69 4.52
C ASP A 86 14.66 -2.36 3.32
N LEU A 87 13.93 -2.67 2.24
CA LEU A 87 14.45 -3.28 1.00
C LEU A 87 14.68 -2.30 -0.16
N MET A 88 14.56 -0.98 0.05
CA MET A 88 14.63 0.01 -1.03
C MET A 88 15.90 -0.10 -1.89
N ASN A 89 17.07 -0.34 -1.27
CA ASN A 89 18.33 -0.46 -2.00
C ASN A 89 18.32 -1.69 -2.91
N ASP A 90 17.93 -2.84 -2.38
CA ASP A 90 17.83 -4.10 -3.13
C ASP A 90 16.84 -3.95 -4.30
N LEU A 91 15.70 -3.28 -4.08
CA LEU A 91 14.73 -3.00 -5.13
C LEU A 91 15.31 -2.09 -6.23
N HIS A 92 16.08 -1.08 -5.86
CA HIS A 92 16.76 -0.23 -6.84
C HIS A 92 17.81 -0.99 -7.66
N GLU A 93 18.56 -1.90 -7.04
CA GLU A 93 19.51 -2.78 -7.74
C GLU A 93 18.81 -3.71 -8.75
N LEU A 94 17.57 -4.11 -8.46
CA LEU A 94 16.69 -4.85 -9.37
C LEU A 94 16.03 -3.98 -10.45
N GLY A 95 16.32 -2.67 -10.48
CA GLY A 95 15.84 -1.74 -11.49
C GLY A 95 14.48 -1.09 -11.19
N ILE A 96 13.87 -1.35 -10.02
CA ILE A 96 12.70 -0.60 -9.57
C ILE A 96 13.13 0.85 -9.33
N ARG A 97 12.43 1.81 -9.94
CA ARG A 97 12.74 3.23 -9.82
C ARG A 97 11.82 3.97 -8.86
N ARG A 98 10.59 3.46 -8.68
CA ARG A 98 9.60 4.07 -7.81
C ARG A 98 8.84 3.00 -7.04
N VAL A 99 8.55 3.33 -5.78
CA VAL A 99 7.65 2.56 -4.92
C VAL A 99 6.59 3.53 -4.42
N PHE A 100 5.34 3.09 -4.41
CA PHE A 100 4.24 3.82 -3.80
C PHE A 100 3.38 2.86 -3.00
N GLY A 101 2.93 3.31 -1.83
CA GLY A 101 1.81 2.68 -1.14
C GLY A 101 0.51 3.36 -1.56
N LEU A 102 -0.56 2.59 -1.76
CA LEU A 102 -1.88 3.12 -2.13
C LEU A 102 -2.96 2.56 -1.19
N SER A 103 -3.84 3.44 -0.71
CA SER A 103 -5.02 3.01 0.04
C SER A 103 -6.15 4.03 -0.06
N THR A 104 -7.33 3.66 0.42
CA THR A 104 -8.53 4.49 0.47
C THR A 104 -8.55 5.48 1.65
N ARG A 105 -7.41 5.67 2.32
CA ARG A 105 -7.24 6.63 3.42
C ARG A 105 -6.78 7.98 2.89
N SER A 106 -7.19 9.04 3.58
CA SER A 106 -6.89 10.41 3.19
C SER A 106 -5.39 10.73 3.18
N THR A 107 -5.01 11.75 2.40
CA THR A 107 -3.62 12.22 2.33
C THR A 107 -3.07 12.66 3.68
N ALA A 108 -3.91 13.20 4.58
CA ALA A 108 -3.49 13.58 5.94
C ALA A 108 -3.11 12.35 6.77
N TYR A 109 -3.89 11.27 6.69
CA TYR A 109 -3.58 10.00 7.33
C TYR A 109 -2.28 9.40 6.79
N HIS A 110 -2.06 9.51 5.47
CA HIS A 110 -0.83 9.05 4.84
C HIS A 110 0.41 9.86 5.24
N LYS A 111 0.30 11.18 5.37
CA LYS A 111 1.40 12.03 5.84
C LYS A 111 1.83 11.60 7.24
N GLU A 112 0.88 11.41 8.15
CA GLU A 112 1.14 10.86 9.49
C GLU A 112 1.87 9.51 9.41
N ALA A 113 1.34 8.57 8.64
CA ALA A 113 1.91 7.23 8.54
C ALA A 113 3.32 7.24 7.93
N LYS A 114 3.55 8.05 6.90
CA LYS A 114 4.87 8.24 6.28
C LYS A 114 5.88 8.78 7.29
N ASP A 115 5.51 9.81 8.04
CA ASP A 115 6.39 10.48 8.99
C ASP A 115 6.74 9.55 10.16
N ARG A 116 5.72 8.94 10.79
CA ARG A 116 5.89 8.02 11.91
C ARG A 116 6.69 6.77 11.55
N LEU A 117 6.49 6.24 10.35
CA LEU A 117 7.17 5.02 9.89
C LEU A 117 8.47 5.33 9.13
N HIS A 118 8.83 6.60 8.97
CA HIS A 118 10.01 7.05 8.23
C HIS A 118 10.07 6.44 6.81
N LEU A 119 8.95 6.45 6.07
CA LEU A 119 8.90 5.85 4.74
C LEU A 119 9.64 6.76 3.73
N PRO A 120 10.62 6.24 2.97
CA PRO A 120 11.41 7.01 2.02
C PRO A 120 10.68 7.25 0.70
N TYR A 121 9.50 6.65 0.53
CA TYR A 121 8.69 6.70 -0.68
C TYR A 121 7.31 7.35 -0.42
N GLY A 122 6.57 7.66 -1.49
CA GLY A 122 5.27 8.35 -1.39
C GLY A 122 4.12 7.40 -1.08
N LEU A 123 3.08 7.90 -0.40
CA LEU A 123 1.79 7.24 -0.31
C LEU A 123 0.74 8.01 -1.11
N LEU A 124 -0.13 7.28 -1.82
CA LEU A 124 -1.16 7.79 -2.71
C LEU A 124 -2.55 7.55 -2.09
N SER A 125 -3.36 8.60 -2.02
CA SER A 125 -4.74 8.55 -1.54
C SER A 125 -5.69 8.24 -2.68
N ASP A 126 -6.39 7.11 -2.56
CA ASP A 126 -7.56 6.75 -3.38
C ASP A 126 -8.84 6.84 -2.54
N GLU A 127 -8.99 7.94 -1.79
CA GLU A 127 -10.13 8.16 -0.87
C GLU A 127 -11.50 8.11 -1.56
N ASN A 128 -11.54 8.39 -2.86
CA ASN A 128 -12.75 8.38 -3.68
C ASN A 128 -12.97 7.06 -4.45
N LEU A 129 -12.10 6.06 -4.26
CA LEU A 129 -12.14 4.75 -4.94
C LEU A 129 -12.01 4.83 -6.47
N GLU A 130 -11.47 5.93 -7.02
CA GLU A 130 -11.34 6.12 -8.46
C GLU A 130 -10.35 5.11 -9.06
N PHE A 131 -9.21 4.90 -8.40
CA PHE A 131 -8.20 3.94 -8.84
C PHE A 131 -8.70 2.50 -8.69
N VAL A 132 -9.30 2.18 -7.54
CA VAL A 132 -9.98 0.90 -7.29
C VAL A 132 -11.00 0.59 -8.38
N ASN A 133 -11.89 1.54 -8.69
CA ASN A 133 -12.94 1.35 -9.68
C ASN A 133 -12.39 1.20 -11.10
N ALA A 134 -11.41 2.03 -11.48
CA ALA A 134 -10.86 2.02 -12.83
C ALA A 134 -10.09 0.72 -13.14
N LEU A 135 -9.41 0.14 -12.15
CA LEU A 135 -8.70 -1.14 -12.29
C LEU A 135 -9.53 -2.36 -11.84
N LYS A 136 -10.76 -2.14 -11.36
CA LYS A 136 -11.63 -3.20 -10.80
C LYS A 136 -10.90 -4.01 -9.72
N LEU A 137 -10.24 -3.32 -8.80
CA LEU A 137 -9.52 -3.96 -7.70
C LEU A 137 -10.54 -4.58 -6.72
N PRO A 138 -10.27 -5.79 -6.20
CA PRO A 138 -11.15 -6.42 -5.23
C PRO A 138 -11.21 -5.60 -3.94
N THR A 139 -12.43 -5.44 -3.42
CA THR A 139 -12.72 -4.82 -2.12
C THR A 139 -13.55 -5.79 -1.27
N PHE A 140 -13.54 -5.59 0.05
CA PHE A 140 -14.20 -6.46 1.03
C PHE A 140 -14.96 -5.64 2.07
#